data_AF-A0A226F6E4-F1
#
_entry.id   AF-A0A226F6E4-F1
#
_cell.length_a   1.000
_cell.length_b   1.000
_cell.length_c   1.000
_cell.angle_alpha   90.00
_cell.angle_beta   90.00
_cell.angle_gamma   90.00
#
_symmetry.space_group_name_H-M   'P 1'
#
loop_
_entity.id
_entity.type
_entity.pdbx_description
1 polymer ?
#
loop_
_entity_poly.entity_id
_entity_poly.type
_entity_poly.pdbx_seq_one_letter_code
_entity_poly.pdbx_strand_id
1 'polypeptide(L)'
;MSSIRSVNSTLNSELNGWKELKSLITSRHGPTIMAQIKDLEKMEIKTTKLQNDNVFLKRCKKNNIIPHGLRIKNQWLDIPSTRKRFQKLEQDLLKDIINYNYGTLAKLKREIDDTKTQILTICTEHHHAIFDFINTSKLKYNTEVKQKQINKFDRLQQTQKLTPRINSHPHPSIHVKRSSIVNLSNKTLTEDETEILELGLNYAVPLRNQSELIVESGISLECCLQDLEISEEKKDCTKRTLKNIVFIQKSTRQQY
;
A
#
# COMPACT_ATOMS: atom_id res chain seq x y z
N MET A 1 -7.37 69.06 16.15
CA MET A 1 -6.10 68.36 15.83
C MET A 1 -6.37 66.87 15.95
N SER A 2 -6.75 66.24 14.83
CA SER A 2 -7.21 64.85 14.78
C SER A 2 -6.58 64.19 13.57
N SER A 3 -5.55 63.36 13.75
CA SER A 3 -5.14 62.38 12.73
C SER A 3 -4.12 61.39 13.27
N ILE A 4 -4.56 60.49 14.16
CA ILE A 4 -3.91 59.18 14.37
C ILE A 4 -5.02 58.19 14.72
N ARG A 5 -5.69 57.65 13.69
CA ARG A 5 -6.50 56.42 13.76
C ARG A 5 -7.06 56.12 12.38
N SER A 6 -6.36 55.27 11.63
CA SER A 6 -6.95 54.18 10.83
C SER A 6 -5.83 53.50 10.03
N VAL A 7 -4.97 52.79 10.77
CA VAL A 7 -4.19 51.68 10.24
C VAL A 7 -4.86 50.45 10.85
N ASN A 8 -5.17 49.44 10.04
CA ASN A 8 -5.71 48.12 10.42
C ASN A 8 -7.24 47.93 10.46
N SER A 9 -7.90 48.12 9.32
CA SER A 9 -9.14 47.41 8.97
C SER A 9 -9.04 47.05 7.48
N THR A 10 -9.13 45.82 6.98
CA THR A 10 -9.71 44.59 7.53
C THR A 10 -9.29 43.47 6.57
N LEU A 11 -8.48 42.52 7.05
CA LEU A 11 -8.01 41.30 6.37
C LEU A 11 -9.12 40.24 6.21
N ASN A 12 -10.32 40.67 5.81
CA ASN A 12 -11.45 39.77 5.46
C ASN A 12 -11.82 39.88 3.97
N SER A 13 -10.93 40.44 3.13
CA SER A 13 -11.15 40.74 1.71
C SER A 13 -10.45 39.80 0.72
N GLU A 14 -9.71 38.77 1.17
CA GLU A 14 -8.75 38.04 0.31
C GLU A 14 -9.39 37.34 -0.91
N LEU A 15 -10.62 36.84 -0.78
CA LEU A 15 -11.31 36.17 -1.91
C LEU A 15 -11.92 37.15 -2.92
N ASN A 16 -12.35 38.34 -2.48
CA ASN A 16 -12.92 39.37 -3.36
C ASN A 16 -11.81 40.23 -3.98
N GLY A 17 -10.77 40.55 -3.21
CA GLY A 17 -9.60 41.30 -3.69
C GLY A 17 -8.83 40.55 -4.78
N TRP A 18 -8.71 39.23 -4.72
CA TRP A 18 -8.08 38.46 -5.81
C TRP A 18 -8.96 38.39 -7.06
N LYS A 19 -10.28 38.27 -6.91
CA LYS A 19 -11.21 38.27 -8.05
C LYS A 19 -11.20 39.61 -8.78
N GLU A 20 -11.17 40.71 -8.02
CA GLU A 20 -11.06 42.08 -8.53
C GLU A 20 -9.68 42.37 -9.14
N LEU A 21 -8.60 41.90 -8.50
CA LEU A 21 -7.25 42.03 -9.06
C LEU A 21 -7.10 41.23 -10.36
N LYS A 22 -7.68 40.03 -10.40
CA LYS A 22 -7.69 39.17 -11.59
C LYS A 22 -8.49 39.80 -12.72
N SER A 23 -9.66 40.39 -12.46
CA SER A 23 -10.43 41.07 -13.50
C SER A 23 -9.70 42.31 -14.01
N LEU A 24 -9.03 43.06 -13.13
CA LEU A 24 -8.20 44.22 -13.48
C LEU A 24 -7.00 43.84 -14.37
N ILE A 25 -6.25 42.79 -13.99
CA ILE A 25 -5.10 42.32 -14.78
C ILE A 25 -5.57 41.76 -16.14
N THR A 26 -6.68 41.00 -16.15
CA THR A 26 -7.23 40.46 -17.41
C THR A 26 -7.69 41.57 -18.34
N SER A 27 -8.29 42.63 -17.80
CA SER A 27 -8.77 43.78 -18.59
C SER A 27 -7.61 44.61 -19.16
N ARG A 28 -6.56 44.86 -18.36
CA ARG A 28 -5.46 45.76 -18.74
C ARG A 28 -4.37 45.09 -19.59
N HIS A 29 -4.09 43.82 -19.32
CA HIS A 29 -2.96 43.11 -19.92
C HIS A 29 -3.38 41.89 -20.76
N GLY A 30 -4.67 41.52 -20.73
CA GLY A 30 -5.21 40.42 -21.50
C GLY A 30 -5.08 39.04 -20.81
N PRO A 31 -5.67 38.00 -21.43
CA PRO A 31 -5.78 36.66 -20.83
C PRO A 31 -4.45 35.90 -20.76
N THR A 32 -3.49 36.23 -21.63
CA THR A 32 -2.20 35.53 -21.74
C THR A 32 -1.36 35.64 -20.47
N ILE A 33 -1.30 36.82 -19.85
CA ILE A 33 -0.53 37.05 -18.63
C ILE A 33 -1.19 36.39 -17.42
N MET A 34 -2.52 36.33 -17.41
CA MET A 34 -3.21 35.55 -16.38
C MET A 34 -2.96 34.05 -16.49
N ALA A 35 -2.75 33.52 -17.69
CA ALA A 35 -2.30 32.14 -17.88
C ALA A 35 -0.88 31.95 -17.34
N GLN A 36 0.05 32.86 -17.64
CA GLN A 36 1.41 32.84 -17.12
C GLN A 36 1.47 32.92 -15.59
N ILE A 37 0.64 33.76 -14.95
CA ILE A 37 0.53 33.85 -13.48
C ILE A 37 0.05 32.54 -12.86
N LYS A 38 -0.97 31.90 -13.48
CA LYS A 38 -1.45 30.59 -13.03
C LYS A 38 -0.41 29.49 -13.22
N ASP A 39 0.33 29.53 -14.31
CA ASP A 39 1.38 28.54 -14.55
C ASP A 39 2.55 28.76 -13.59
N LEU A 40 2.88 30.00 -13.26
CA LEU A 40 3.82 30.33 -12.19
C LEU A 40 3.36 29.77 -10.83
N GLU A 41 2.08 29.94 -10.47
CA GLU A 41 1.52 29.36 -9.25
C GLU A 41 1.66 27.83 -9.24
N LYS A 42 1.31 27.15 -10.34
CA LYS A 42 1.48 25.69 -10.46
C LYS A 42 2.94 25.27 -10.33
N MET A 43 3.87 26.01 -10.94
CA MET A 43 5.31 25.71 -10.87
C MET A 43 5.85 25.89 -9.45
N GLU A 44 5.43 26.92 -8.72
CA GLU A 44 5.79 27.16 -7.31
C GLU A 44 5.22 26.07 -6.38
N ILE A 45 3.97 25.64 -6.60
CA ILE A 45 3.36 24.52 -5.88
C ILE A 45 4.12 23.21 -6.17
N LYS A 46 4.43 22.93 -7.44
CA LYS A 46 5.20 21.74 -7.85
C LYS A 46 6.60 21.72 -7.22
N THR A 47 7.26 22.88 -7.19
CA THR A 47 8.56 23.05 -6.54
C THR A 47 8.48 22.75 -5.04
N THR A 48 7.46 23.31 -4.38
CA THR A 48 7.20 23.07 -2.95
C THR A 48 6.93 21.61 -2.65
N LYS A 49 6.15 20.93 -3.50
CA LYS A 49 5.91 19.48 -3.39
C LYS A 49 7.21 18.69 -3.49
N LEU A 50 8.03 18.95 -4.52
CA LEU A 50 9.31 18.27 -4.74
C LEU A 50 10.31 18.52 -3.60
N GLN A 51 10.34 19.74 -3.04
CA GLN A 51 11.17 20.06 -1.87
C GLN A 51 10.76 19.24 -0.65
N ASN A 52 9.47 19.20 -0.35
CA ASN A 52 8.94 18.38 0.73
C ASN A 52 9.26 16.90 0.48
N ASP A 53 8.99 16.37 -0.71
CA ASP A 53 9.31 14.99 -1.08
C ASP A 53 10.80 14.68 -0.87
N ASN A 54 11.72 15.59 -1.24
CA ASN A 54 13.15 15.44 -0.97
C ASN A 54 13.49 15.43 0.52
N VAL A 55 12.86 16.28 1.34
CA VAL A 55 13.02 16.27 2.80
C VAL A 55 12.58 14.93 3.37
N PHE A 56 11.42 14.42 2.93
CA PHE A 56 10.92 13.11 3.32
C PHE A 56 11.89 11.99 2.92
N LEU A 57 12.33 11.93 1.66
CA LEU A 57 13.26 10.90 1.16
C LEU A 57 14.62 10.96 1.87
N LYS A 58 15.15 12.16 2.14
CA LYS A 58 16.36 12.33 2.95
C LYS A 58 16.18 11.81 4.38
N ARG A 59 15.03 12.08 5.00
CA ARG A 59 14.72 11.57 6.34
C ARG A 59 14.60 10.05 6.34
N CYS A 60 13.99 9.46 5.31
CA CYS A 60 13.96 8.01 5.09
C CYS A 60 15.37 7.43 4.95
N LYS A 61 16.24 8.04 4.13
CA LYS A 61 17.65 7.64 3.96
C LYS A 61 18.41 7.67 5.29
N LYS A 62 18.28 8.75 6.07
CA LYS A 62 18.96 8.91 7.38
C LYS A 62 18.58 7.82 8.38
N ASN A 63 17.33 7.37 8.34
CA ASN A 63 16.81 6.36 9.26
C ASN A 63 16.86 4.93 8.68
N ASN A 64 17.49 4.72 7.51
CA ASN A 64 17.50 3.44 6.80
C ASN A 64 16.10 2.83 6.58
N ILE A 65 15.11 3.70 6.31
CA ILE A 65 13.73 3.30 6.02
C ILE A 65 13.52 3.41 4.51
N ILE A 66 13.02 2.34 3.88
CA ILE A 66 12.62 2.35 2.48
C ILE A 66 11.12 2.70 2.39
N PRO A 67 10.73 3.79 1.70
CA PRO A 67 9.33 4.13 1.47
C PRO A 67 8.60 3.00 0.72
N HIS A 68 7.31 2.82 1.02
CA HIS A 68 6.54 1.71 0.44
C HIS A 68 6.51 1.69 -1.10
N GLY A 69 6.51 2.86 -1.74
CA GLY A 69 6.54 2.98 -3.21
C GLY A 69 7.89 2.67 -3.85
N LEU A 70 8.96 2.55 -3.07
CA LEU A 70 10.29 2.16 -3.54
C LEU A 70 10.65 0.73 -3.12
N ARG A 71 9.73 0.03 -2.44
CA ARG A 71 9.96 -1.33 -1.96
C ARG A 71 9.68 -2.32 -3.07
N ILE A 72 10.66 -3.13 -3.42
CA ILE A 72 10.57 -4.14 -4.46
C ILE A 72 9.88 -5.36 -3.86
N LYS A 73 8.66 -5.64 -4.32
CA LYS A 73 7.96 -6.88 -3.97
C LYS A 73 8.50 -7.99 -4.85
N ASN A 74 9.08 -9.02 -4.24
CA ASN A 74 9.61 -10.17 -4.97
C ASN A 74 9.30 -11.47 -4.21
N GLN A 75 9.04 -12.54 -4.96
CA GLN A 75 8.79 -13.88 -4.47
C GLN A 75 10.04 -14.55 -3.84
N TRP A 76 11.25 -14.07 -4.16
CA TRP A 76 12.52 -14.63 -3.67
C TRP A 76 13.09 -13.89 -2.45
N LEU A 77 12.23 -13.18 -1.70
CA LEU A 77 12.63 -12.46 -0.48
C LEU A 77 13.04 -13.39 0.67
N ASP A 78 12.72 -14.68 0.59
CA ASP A 78 13.08 -15.69 1.58
C ASP A 78 14.57 -16.06 1.52
N ILE A 79 15.21 -15.86 0.37
CA ILE A 79 16.64 -16.11 0.19
C ILE A 79 17.43 -14.92 0.76
N PRO A 80 18.27 -15.09 1.81
CA PRO A 80 18.95 -13.96 2.47
C PRO A 80 19.88 -13.16 1.54
N SER A 81 20.60 -13.83 0.65
CA SER A 81 21.51 -13.19 -0.32
C SER A 81 20.75 -12.31 -1.31
N THR A 82 19.62 -12.79 -1.79
CA THR A 82 18.73 -12.06 -2.70
C THR A 82 18.11 -10.86 -2.00
N ARG A 83 17.65 -11.03 -0.75
CA ARG A 83 17.15 -9.93 0.08
C ARG A 83 18.18 -8.81 0.26
N LYS A 84 19.44 -9.12 0.54
CA LYS A 84 20.51 -8.12 0.68
C LYS A 84 20.75 -7.35 -0.63
N ARG A 85 20.72 -8.04 -1.78
CA ARG A 85 20.86 -7.40 -3.10
C ARG A 85 19.70 -6.44 -3.37
N PHE A 86 18.47 -6.86 -3.09
CA PHE A 86 17.30 -5.98 -3.23
C PHE A 86 17.35 -4.79 -2.29
N GLN A 87 17.73 -4.97 -1.02
CA GLN A 87 17.89 -3.84 -0.09
C GLN A 87 18.92 -2.82 -0.59
N LYS A 88 20.04 -3.27 -1.17
CA LYS A 88 21.03 -2.38 -1.76
C LYS A 88 20.47 -1.62 -2.96
N LEU A 89 19.76 -2.32 -3.85
CA LEU A 89 19.10 -1.73 -5.01
C LEU A 89 18.05 -0.68 -4.60
N GLU A 90 17.23 -0.96 -3.59
CA GLU A 90 16.24 -0.02 -3.04
C GLU A 90 16.91 1.25 -2.47
N GLN A 91 18.07 1.10 -1.81
CA GLN A 91 18.84 2.23 -1.31
C GLN A 91 19.49 3.06 -2.42
N ASP A 92 19.98 2.41 -3.47
CA ASP A 92 20.58 3.10 -4.61
C ASP A 92 19.50 3.83 -5.40
N LEU A 93 18.34 3.20 -5.64
CA LEU A 93 17.16 3.85 -6.23
C LEU A 93 16.71 5.08 -5.42
N LEU A 94 16.73 4.99 -4.08
CA LEU A 94 16.42 6.13 -3.22
C LEU A 94 17.40 7.29 -3.43
N LYS A 95 18.70 7.02 -3.61
CA LYS A 95 19.69 8.07 -3.90
C LYS A 95 19.47 8.69 -5.27
N ASP A 96 19.21 7.86 -6.28
CA ASP A 96 19.00 8.29 -7.66
C ASP A 96 17.77 9.18 -7.78
N ILE A 97 16.67 8.84 -7.10
CA ILE A 97 15.46 9.67 -7.07
C ILE A 97 15.72 11.01 -6.38
N ILE A 98 16.47 11.03 -5.28
CA ILE A 98 16.85 12.29 -4.61
C ILE A 98 17.65 13.17 -5.59
N ASN A 99 18.63 12.60 -6.29
CA ASN A 99 19.45 13.32 -7.26
C ASN A 99 18.62 13.83 -8.45
N TYR A 100 17.75 12.99 -9.00
CA TYR A 100 16.82 13.35 -10.07
C TYR A 100 15.91 14.52 -9.66
N ASN A 101 15.35 14.46 -8.45
CA ASN A 101 14.53 15.54 -7.91
C ASN A 101 15.31 16.84 -7.77
N TYR A 102 16.59 16.80 -7.34
CA TYR A 102 17.45 17.99 -7.29
C TYR A 102 17.71 18.59 -8.67
N GLY A 103 17.99 17.76 -9.68
CA GLY A 103 18.13 18.22 -11.06
C GLY A 103 16.84 18.86 -11.59
N THR A 104 15.69 18.26 -11.27
CA THR A 104 14.37 18.79 -11.66
C THR A 104 14.06 20.12 -10.96
N LEU A 105 14.40 20.24 -9.66
CA LEU A 105 14.26 21.50 -8.91
C LEU A 105 15.11 22.62 -9.50
N ALA A 106 16.34 22.33 -9.93
CA ALA A 106 17.21 23.33 -10.56
C ALA A 106 16.68 23.81 -11.92
N LYS A 107 16.01 22.95 -12.68
CA LYS A 107 15.31 23.33 -13.93
C LYS A 107 14.09 24.20 -13.62
N LEU A 108 13.21 23.75 -12.73
CA LEU A 108 12.01 24.48 -12.34
C LEU A 108 12.33 25.85 -11.74
N LYS A 109 13.40 25.97 -10.95
CA LYS A 109 13.81 27.26 -10.38
C LYS A 109 14.18 28.27 -11.47
N ARG A 110 14.92 27.83 -12.51
CA ARG A 110 15.24 28.68 -13.67
C ARG A 110 13.98 29.10 -14.41
N GLU A 111 13.08 28.17 -14.72
CA GLU A 111 11.81 28.48 -15.39
C GLU A 111 10.93 29.45 -14.59
N ILE A 112 10.90 29.30 -13.26
CA ILE A 112 10.20 30.22 -12.35
C ILE A 112 10.83 31.61 -12.39
N ASP A 113 12.15 31.70 -12.30
CA ASP A 113 12.87 32.98 -12.31
C ASP A 113 12.65 33.70 -13.65
N ASP A 114 12.75 32.98 -14.78
CA ASP A 114 12.47 33.52 -16.12
C ASP A 114 11.01 34.04 -16.24
N THR A 115 10.04 33.26 -15.77
CA THR A 115 8.62 33.64 -15.79
C THR A 115 8.34 34.84 -14.88
N LYS A 116 8.99 34.92 -13.71
CA LYS A 116 8.90 36.07 -12.82
C LYS A 116 9.45 37.33 -13.47
N THR A 117 10.60 37.24 -14.15
CA THR A 117 11.17 38.37 -14.89
C THR A 117 10.24 38.81 -16.01
N GLN A 118 9.63 37.89 -16.76
CA GLN A 118 8.64 38.23 -17.79
C GLN A 118 7.42 38.96 -17.20
N ILE A 119 6.85 38.46 -16.09
CA ILE A 119 5.73 39.12 -15.42
C ILE A 119 6.11 40.50 -14.90
N LEU A 120 7.32 40.66 -14.34
CA LEU A 120 7.85 41.94 -13.89
C LEU A 120 8.00 42.94 -15.03
N THR A 121 8.49 42.51 -16.20
CA THR A 121 8.64 43.39 -17.36
C THR A 121 7.30 43.87 -17.92
N ILE A 122 6.24 43.06 -17.79
CA ILE A 122 4.94 43.37 -18.39
C ILE A 122 4.00 44.06 -17.40
N CYS A 123 4.07 43.72 -16.11
CA CYS A 123 3.14 44.19 -15.09
C CYS A 123 3.89 44.72 -13.86
N THR A 124 4.50 45.89 -14.01
CA THR A 124 5.25 46.56 -12.94
C THR A 124 4.37 47.09 -11.80
N GLU A 125 3.10 47.42 -12.06
CA GLU A 125 2.24 48.08 -11.05
C GLU A 125 1.60 47.11 -10.04
N HIS A 126 1.32 45.86 -10.43
CA HIS A 126 0.59 44.91 -9.60
C HIS A 126 1.40 43.65 -9.21
N HIS A 127 2.68 43.59 -9.57
CA HIS A 127 3.52 42.41 -9.32
C HIS A 127 3.61 42.00 -7.85
N HIS A 128 3.67 42.97 -6.91
CA HIS A 128 3.73 42.67 -5.47
C HIS A 128 2.51 41.89 -4.99
N ALA A 129 1.30 42.35 -5.33
CA ALA A 129 0.06 41.69 -4.92
C ALA A 129 -0.08 40.28 -5.54
N ILE A 130 0.40 40.09 -6.78
CA ILE A 130 0.41 38.79 -7.45
C ILE A 130 1.38 37.83 -6.75
N PHE A 131 2.60 38.28 -6.44
CA PHE A 131 3.59 37.43 -5.77
C PHE A 131 3.21 37.13 -4.32
N ASP A 132 2.59 38.07 -3.60
CA ASP A 132 2.09 37.85 -2.25
C ASP A 132 0.95 36.81 -2.23
N PHE A 133 0.06 36.85 -3.23
CA PHE A 133 -0.96 35.82 -3.39
C PHE A 133 -0.33 34.44 -3.64
N ILE A 134 0.61 34.34 -4.59
CA ILE A 134 1.31 33.07 -4.90
C ILE A 134 2.06 32.55 -3.67
N ASN A 135 2.72 33.43 -2.91
CA ASN A 135 3.44 33.08 -1.69
C ASN A 135 2.49 32.57 -0.61
N THR A 136 1.31 33.18 -0.46
CA THR A 136 0.27 32.73 0.47
C THR A 136 -0.28 31.36 0.07
N SER A 137 -0.62 31.16 -1.21
CA SER A 137 -1.03 29.85 -1.76
C SER A 137 0.03 28.78 -1.51
N LYS A 138 1.30 29.12 -1.78
CA LYS A 138 2.46 28.25 -1.56
C LYS A 138 2.62 27.88 -0.09
N LEU A 139 2.53 28.85 0.83
CA LEU A 139 2.68 28.63 2.26
C LEU A 139 1.59 27.72 2.82
N LYS A 140 0.34 27.94 2.40
CA LYS A 140 -0.80 27.10 2.76
C LYS A 140 -0.58 25.66 2.31
N TYR A 141 -0.25 25.47 1.03
CA TYR A 141 0.03 24.14 0.48
C TYR A 141 1.21 23.44 1.18
N ASN A 142 2.30 24.19 1.44
CA ASN A 142 3.47 23.68 2.14
C ASN A 142 3.11 23.12 3.53
N THR A 143 2.30 23.85 4.28
CA THR A 143 1.88 23.47 5.63
C THR A 143 1.10 22.16 5.62
N GLU A 144 0.13 22.02 4.70
CA GLU A 144 -0.66 20.80 4.56
C GLU A 144 0.19 19.59 4.13
N VAL A 145 1.05 19.77 3.14
CA VAL A 145 1.91 18.68 2.64
C VAL A 145 2.94 18.25 3.67
N LYS A 146 3.57 19.20 4.36
CA LYS A 146 4.53 18.92 5.43
C LYS A 146 3.88 18.06 6.52
N GLN A 147 2.68 18.42 6.96
CA GLN A 147 1.97 17.63 7.98
C GLN A 147 1.66 16.21 7.49
N LYS A 148 1.19 16.05 6.25
CA LYS A 148 0.93 14.73 5.65
C LYS A 148 2.19 13.88 5.59
N GLN A 149 3.34 14.47 5.23
CA GLN A 149 4.61 13.76 5.16
C GLN A 149 5.18 13.38 6.53
N ILE A 150 5.00 14.23 7.55
CA ILE A 150 5.34 13.90 8.94
C ILE A 150 4.54 12.68 9.38
N ASN A 151 3.20 12.73 9.24
CA ASN A 151 2.32 11.62 9.61
C ASN A 151 2.68 10.34 8.85
N LYS A 152 3.04 10.45 7.56
CA LYS A 152 3.50 9.32 6.75
C LYS A 152 4.80 8.73 7.27
N PHE A 153 5.78 9.57 7.63
CA PHE A 153 7.05 9.12 8.20
C PHE A 153 6.84 8.43 9.55
N ASP A 154 6.03 9.02 10.43
CA ASP A 154 5.78 8.46 11.76
C ASP A 154 5.10 7.09 11.67
N ARG A 155 4.16 6.91 10.74
CA ARG A 155 3.56 5.59 10.43
C ARG A 155 4.60 4.57 9.98
N LEU A 156 5.53 4.97 9.11
CA LEU A 156 6.60 4.07 8.65
C LEU A 156 7.54 3.69 9.79
N GLN A 157 7.88 4.65 10.66
CA GLN A 157 8.73 4.41 11.82
C GLN A 157 8.06 3.49 12.85
N GLN A 158 6.77 3.68 13.12
CA GLN A 158 5.99 2.78 13.99
C GLN A 158 5.92 1.37 13.40
N THR A 159 5.67 1.24 12.10
CA THR A 159 5.65 -0.07 11.43
C THR A 159 7.00 -0.79 11.56
N GLN A 160 8.12 -0.06 11.47
CA GLN A 160 9.46 -0.62 11.66
C GLN A 160 9.74 -1.02 13.12
N LYS A 161 9.15 -0.33 14.11
CA LYS A 161 9.24 -0.73 15.53
C LYS A 161 8.39 -1.98 15.83
N LEU A 162 7.23 -2.09 15.21
CA LEU A 162 6.29 -3.21 15.36
C LEU A 162 6.71 -4.45 14.58
N THR A 163 7.58 -4.30 13.59
CA THR A 163 8.27 -5.41 12.93
C THR A 163 9.71 -5.42 13.42
N PRO A 164 10.03 -6.12 14.54
CA PRO A 164 11.42 -6.41 14.83
C PRO A 164 12.02 -7.00 13.55
N ARG A 165 13.20 -6.52 13.16
CA ARG A 165 14.04 -7.19 12.16
C ARG A 165 13.89 -8.68 12.42
N ILE A 166 13.38 -9.42 11.44
CA ILE A 166 13.18 -10.87 11.48
C ILE A 166 14.54 -11.51 11.71
N ASN A 167 14.91 -11.59 12.98
CA ASN A 167 15.91 -12.44 13.58
C ASN A 167 15.12 -13.03 14.74
N SER A 168 14.83 -14.33 14.62
CA SER A 168 14.26 -15.18 15.67
C SER A 168 12.99 -14.66 16.36
N HIS A 169 11.82 -15.09 15.89
CA HIS A 169 10.83 -15.62 16.83
C HIS A 169 10.11 -16.81 16.21
N PRO A 170 10.05 -17.96 16.93
CA PRO A 170 9.07 -18.99 16.64
C PRO A 170 7.68 -18.38 16.82
N HIS A 171 6.74 -18.81 15.99
CA HIS A 171 5.32 -18.50 16.08
C HIS A 171 4.86 -18.42 17.55
N PRO A 172 4.37 -17.27 18.07
CA PRO A 172 3.54 -17.31 19.24
C PRO A 172 2.22 -17.94 18.79
N SER A 173 2.01 -19.17 19.22
CA SER A 173 0.73 -19.88 19.19
C SER A 173 -0.28 -19.12 20.06
N ILE A 174 -0.76 -18.00 19.56
CA ILE A 174 -2.01 -17.40 20.01
C ILE A 174 -3.02 -17.82 18.97
N HIS A 175 -3.64 -18.99 19.19
CA HIS A 175 -4.85 -19.42 18.51
C HIS A 175 -6.00 -18.48 18.93
N VAL A 176 -5.97 -17.24 18.46
CA VAL A 176 -7.21 -16.51 18.22
C VAL A 176 -7.57 -16.91 16.81
N LYS A 177 -8.49 -17.89 16.66
CA LYS A 177 -9.13 -18.22 15.38
C LYS A 177 -9.68 -16.92 14.81
N ARG A 178 -8.95 -16.30 13.89
CA ARG A 178 -9.53 -15.28 13.01
C ARG A 178 -10.40 -16.07 12.06
N SER A 179 -11.71 -15.89 12.13
CA SER A 179 -12.63 -16.52 11.19
C SER A 179 -12.16 -16.19 9.77
N SER A 180 -11.90 -17.20 8.96
CA SER A 180 -11.47 -17.02 7.57
C SER A 180 -12.61 -16.56 6.66
N ILE A 181 -13.80 -16.37 7.23
CA ILE A 181 -15.04 -16.14 6.50
C ILE A 181 -15.48 -14.70 6.70
N VAL A 182 -15.74 -14.03 5.58
CA VAL A 182 -16.40 -12.73 5.53
C VAL A 182 -17.81 -12.95 4.99
N ASN A 183 -18.82 -12.76 5.84
CA ASN A 183 -20.22 -12.84 5.42
C ASN A 183 -20.60 -11.58 4.63
N LEU A 184 -20.88 -11.75 3.33
CA LEU A 184 -21.31 -10.68 2.43
C LEU A 184 -22.84 -10.59 2.28
N SER A 185 -23.58 -11.49 2.93
CA SER A 185 -25.03 -11.55 2.87
C SER A 185 -25.68 -10.92 4.10
N ASN A 186 -26.96 -10.54 3.98
CA ASN A 186 -27.75 -10.07 5.12
C ASN A 186 -28.23 -11.20 6.04
N LYS A 187 -27.95 -12.47 5.70
CA LYS A 187 -28.32 -13.64 6.51
C LYS A 187 -27.27 -13.84 7.60
N THR A 188 -27.67 -13.98 8.84
CA THR A 188 -26.78 -14.40 9.94
C THR A 188 -26.43 -15.88 9.76
N LEU A 189 -25.14 -16.19 9.67
CA LEU A 189 -24.66 -17.56 9.59
C LEU A 189 -24.79 -18.25 10.95
N THR A 190 -25.23 -19.50 10.96
CA THR A 190 -25.20 -20.34 12.17
C THR A 190 -23.79 -20.83 12.47
N GLU A 191 -23.56 -21.32 13.69
CA GLU A 191 -22.26 -21.86 14.11
C GLU A 191 -21.79 -23.00 13.19
N ASP A 192 -22.67 -23.94 12.87
CA ASP A 192 -22.43 -25.04 11.92
C ASP A 192 -22.09 -24.52 10.51
N GLU A 193 -22.82 -23.51 10.02
CA GLU A 193 -22.57 -22.91 8.71
C GLU A 193 -21.19 -22.25 8.68
N THR A 194 -20.80 -21.56 9.74
CA THR A 194 -19.45 -21.00 9.85
C THR A 194 -18.39 -22.09 9.92
N GLU A 195 -18.59 -23.17 10.67
CA GLU A 195 -17.60 -24.26 10.73
C GLU A 195 -17.39 -24.92 9.35
N ILE A 196 -18.47 -25.17 8.60
CA ILE A 196 -18.38 -25.72 7.24
C ILE A 196 -17.65 -24.76 6.30
N LEU A 197 -17.97 -23.47 6.35
CA LEU A 197 -17.33 -22.46 5.51
C LEU A 197 -15.84 -22.25 5.87
N GLU A 198 -15.43 -22.53 7.11
CA GLU A 198 -14.03 -22.44 7.54
C GLU A 198 -13.18 -23.54 6.90
N LEU A 199 -13.79 -24.69 6.58
CA LEU A 199 -13.11 -25.78 5.86
C LEU A 199 -12.78 -25.40 4.41
N GLY A 200 -13.54 -24.48 3.80
CA GLY A 200 -13.31 -23.99 2.45
C GLY A 200 -13.24 -25.13 1.42
N LEU A 201 -12.18 -25.16 0.62
CA LEU A 201 -11.95 -26.20 -0.39
C LEU A 201 -11.60 -27.58 0.19
N ASN A 202 -11.36 -27.68 1.50
CA ASN A 202 -11.16 -28.95 2.18
C ASN A 202 -12.47 -29.58 2.64
N TYR A 203 -13.62 -28.95 2.37
CA TYR A 203 -14.92 -29.58 2.60
C TYR A 203 -15.18 -30.66 1.55
N ALA A 204 -15.23 -31.91 1.99
CA ALA A 204 -15.70 -33.03 1.20
C ALA A 204 -16.95 -33.61 1.86
N VAL A 205 -18.05 -33.71 1.11
CA VAL A 205 -19.23 -34.43 1.56
C VAL A 205 -18.85 -35.91 1.65
N PRO A 206 -18.90 -36.55 2.83
CA PRO A 206 -18.63 -37.97 2.93
C PRO A 206 -19.67 -38.73 2.11
N LEU A 207 -19.22 -39.57 1.19
CA LEU A 207 -20.10 -40.45 0.41
C LEU A 207 -20.78 -41.41 1.39
N ARG A 208 -22.12 -41.36 1.47
CA ARG A 208 -22.89 -42.25 2.35
C ARG A 208 -22.54 -43.71 2.00
N ASN A 209 -22.28 -44.52 3.03
CA ASN A 209 -22.04 -45.96 2.97
C ASN A 209 -20.69 -46.41 2.37
N GLN A 210 -19.71 -45.51 2.18
CA GLN A 210 -18.39 -45.89 1.66
C GLN A 210 -17.69 -46.98 2.49
N SER A 211 -17.86 -46.98 3.81
CA SER A 211 -17.25 -48.01 4.67
C SER A 211 -17.86 -49.39 4.46
N GLU A 212 -19.16 -49.47 4.18
CA GLU A 212 -19.86 -50.74 3.93
C GLU A 212 -19.46 -51.29 2.55
N LEU A 213 -19.44 -50.43 1.53
CA LEU A 213 -18.99 -50.77 0.18
C LEU A 213 -17.55 -51.28 0.12
N ILE A 214 -16.63 -50.66 0.87
CA ILE A 214 -15.22 -51.10 0.93
C ILE A 214 -15.09 -52.47 1.61
N VAL A 215 -15.84 -52.70 2.68
CA VAL A 215 -15.82 -53.99 3.39
C VAL A 215 -16.44 -55.08 2.52
N GLU A 216 -17.58 -54.82 1.87
CA GLU A 216 -18.22 -55.75 0.94
C GLU A 216 -17.30 -56.09 -0.23
N SER A 217 -16.70 -55.09 -0.88
CA SER A 217 -15.73 -55.29 -1.96
C SER A 217 -14.51 -56.09 -1.49
N GLY A 218 -14.04 -55.86 -0.26
CA GLY A 218 -12.95 -56.61 0.35
C GLY A 218 -13.29 -58.09 0.56
N ILE A 219 -14.51 -58.39 1.01
CA ILE A 219 -15.01 -59.76 1.17
C ILE A 219 -15.13 -60.44 -0.19
N SER A 220 -15.72 -59.77 -1.19
CA SER A 220 -15.84 -60.32 -2.55
C SER A 220 -14.47 -60.64 -3.16
N LEU A 221 -13.48 -59.76 -2.98
CA LEU A 221 -12.11 -60.01 -3.45
C LEU A 221 -11.44 -61.18 -2.71
N GLU A 222 -11.66 -61.32 -1.40
CA GLU A 222 -11.13 -62.46 -0.64
C GLU A 222 -11.72 -63.78 -1.10
N CYS A 223 -13.03 -63.83 -1.38
CA CYS A 223 -13.68 -64.99 -1.97
C CYS A 223 -13.10 -65.32 -3.36
N CYS A 224 -12.98 -64.33 -4.26
CA CYS A 224 -12.39 -64.55 -5.58
C CYS A 224 -10.94 -65.04 -5.52
N LEU A 225 -10.15 -64.57 -4.54
CA LEU A 225 -8.76 -65.02 -4.35
C LEU A 225 -8.66 -66.46 -3.82
N GLN A 226 -9.71 -66.96 -3.16
CA GLN A 226 -9.76 -68.34 -2.67
C GLN A 226 -10.05 -69.32 -3.81
N ASP A 227 -10.85 -68.90 -4.80
CA ASP A 227 -11.21 -69.69 -5.98
C ASP A 227 -10.10 -69.74 -7.05
N LEU A 228 -9.12 -68.83 -6.99
CA LEU A 228 -7.99 -68.79 -7.92
C LEU A 228 -6.81 -69.63 -7.40
N GLU A 229 -6.27 -70.51 -8.25
CA GLU A 229 -5.06 -71.33 -7.99
C GLU A 229 -3.76 -70.49 -8.03
N ILE A 230 -3.71 -69.42 -7.24
CA ILE A 230 -2.53 -68.56 -7.10
C ILE A 230 -1.64 -69.07 -5.96
N SER A 231 -0.32 -68.88 -6.08
CA SER A 231 0.65 -69.12 -5.01
C SER A 231 0.24 -68.44 -3.69
N GLU A 232 0.28 -69.20 -2.61
CA GLU A 232 -0.16 -68.78 -1.27
C GLU A 232 0.54 -67.50 -0.77
N GLU A 233 1.81 -67.27 -1.16
CA GLU A 233 2.53 -66.04 -0.81
C GLU A 233 1.89 -64.76 -1.38
N LYS A 234 1.34 -64.83 -2.60
CA LYS A 234 0.66 -63.69 -3.25
C LYS A 234 -0.74 -63.47 -2.67
N LYS A 235 -1.41 -64.55 -2.27
CA LYS A 235 -2.70 -64.47 -1.56
C LYS A 235 -2.53 -63.78 -0.21
N ASP A 236 -1.50 -64.16 0.55
CA ASP A 236 -1.21 -63.55 1.86
C ASP A 236 -0.80 -62.08 1.76
N CYS A 237 -0.01 -61.71 0.74
CA CYS A 237 0.34 -60.31 0.48
C CYS A 237 -0.92 -59.46 0.19
N THR A 238 -1.84 -60.00 -0.61
CA THR A 238 -3.09 -59.31 -0.95
C THR A 238 -4.03 -59.20 0.25
N LYS A 239 -4.15 -60.26 1.06
CA LYS A 239 -4.91 -60.25 2.32
C LYS A 239 -4.37 -59.22 3.32
N ARG A 240 -3.04 -59.11 3.47
CA ARG A 240 -2.43 -58.07 4.32
C ARG A 240 -2.73 -56.67 3.81
N THR A 241 -2.66 -56.46 2.50
CA THR A 241 -2.97 -55.17 1.87
C THR A 241 -4.43 -54.78 2.08
N LEU A 242 -5.37 -55.71 1.87
CA LEU A 242 -6.79 -55.49 2.12
C LEU A 242 -7.08 -55.19 3.60
N LYS A 243 -6.48 -55.96 4.53
CA LYS A 243 -6.59 -55.71 5.98
C LYS A 243 -6.09 -54.31 6.34
N ASN A 244 -4.97 -53.88 5.77
CA ASN A 244 -4.42 -52.54 6.01
C ASN A 244 -5.35 -51.44 5.49
N ILE A 245 -5.95 -51.60 4.30
CA ILE A 245 -6.90 -50.61 3.74
C ILE A 245 -8.15 -50.48 4.62
N VAL A 246 -8.70 -51.61 5.08
CA VAL A 246 -9.87 -51.61 5.99
C VAL A 246 -9.50 -51.01 7.36
N PHE A 247 -8.30 -51.28 7.87
CA PHE A 247 -7.83 -50.72 9.14
C PHE A 247 -7.66 -49.20 9.05
N ILE A 248 -6.99 -48.70 8.00
CA ILE A 248 -6.79 -47.26 7.76
C ILE A 248 -8.13 -46.52 7.71
N GLN A 249 -9.12 -47.06 6.98
CA GLN A 249 -10.46 -46.48 6.91
C GLN A 249 -11.19 -46.44 8.27
N LYS A 250 -11.04 -47.48 9.10
CA LYS A 250 -11.58 -47.48 10.47
C LYS A 250 -10.90 -46.44 11.36
N SER A 251 -9.59 -46.24 11.21
CA SER A 251 -8.83 -45.22 11.97
C SER A 251 -9.21 -43.80 11.57
N THR A 252 -9.46 -43.53 10.28
CA THR A 252 -9.93 -42.22 9.82
C THR A 252 -11.30 -41.86 10.40
N ARG A 253 -12.15 -42.85 10.71
CA ARG A 253 -13.47 -42.65 11.35
C ARG A 253 -13.40 -42.25 12.83
N GLN A 254 -12.24 -42.40 13.49
CA GLN A 254 -12.05 -41.99 14.90
C GLN A 254 -11.51 -40.56 15.05
N GLN A 255 -11.19 -39.89 13.94
CA GLN A 255 -10.62 -38.54 13.94
C GLN A 255 -11.61 -37.46 13.45
N TYR A 256 -12.87 -37.83 13.21
CA TYR A 256 -13.98 -36.93 12.91
C TYR A 256 -15.08 -37.09 13.96
#